data_AF-A0AAF0XPR3-F1
#
_entry.id   AF-A0AAF0XPR3-F1
#
_cell.length_a   1.000
_cell.length_b   1.000
_cell.length_c   1.000
_cell.angle_alpha   90.00
_cell.angle_beta   90.00
_cell.angle_gamma   90.00
#
_symmetry.space_group_name_H-M   'P 1'
#
loop_
_entity.id
_entity.type
_entity.pdbx_description
1 polymer ?
#
loop_
_entity_poly.entity_id
_entity_poly.type
_entity_poly.pdbx_seq_one_letter_code
_entity_poly.pdbx_strand_id
1 'polypeptide(L)'
;MDTPDDIIMQMADLDVDKEENEELVLEDGVEEDANKFELCLVGRFLTEKNINVRAMRSKMADVWKPAMGVNIKVLKDGIFLFQFYHIDDMQWVLKGGPWSFDNALLVINTIKADENPVTVLLNEVDRLLDSNSWAPGWLHVRDSRKTIG
;
A
#
# COMPACT_ATOMS: atom_id res chain seq x y z
N MET A 1 -42.10 33.57 11.22
CA MET A 1 -42.00 32.80 9.96
C MET A 1 -40.52 32.68 9.70
N ASP A 2 -39.95 31.68 10.35
CA ASP A 2 -38.53 31.36 10.34
C ASP A 2 -38.17 30.83 8.96
N THR A 3 -37.23 31.50 8.30
CA THR A 3 -36.69 31.08 6.99
C THR A 3 -35.72 29.92 7.21
N PRO A 4 -35.88 28.79 6.52
CA PRO A 4 -35.11 27.56 6.77
C PRO A 4 -33.71 27.57 6.12
N ASP A 5 -33.08 28.74 6.02
CA ASP A 5 -31.78 28.90 5.35
C ASP A 5 -30.61 29.04 6.35
N ASP A 6 -30.86 28.87 7.65
CA ASP A 6 -29.83 28.81 8.72
C ASP A 6 -29.14 27.42 8.84
N ILE A 7 -29.37 26.50 7.90
CA ILE A 7 -28.79 25.15 7.94
C ILE A 7 -27.72 25.05 6.85
N ILE A 8 -26.47 24.88 7.30
CA ILE A 8 -25.21 24.68 6.57
C ILE A 8 -24.30 25.93 6.48
N MET A 9 -24.18 26.67 7.59
CA MET A 9 -22.83 26.98 8.07
C MET A 9 -22.24 25.71 8.70
N GLN A 10 -21.43 24.96 7.95
CA GLN A 10 -20.29 24.15 8.46
C GLN A 10 -19.82 23.16 7.40
N MET A 11 -18.84 23.59 6.60
CA MET A 11 -17.79 22.74 6.01
C MET A 11 -16.83 23.59 5.16
N ALA A 12 -16.52 24.79 5.65
CA ALA A 12 -15.31 25.48 5.27
C ALA A 12 -14.28 25.18 6.36
N ASP A 13 -13.08 24.85 5.91
CA ASP A 13 -11.84 24.91 6.70
C ASP A 13 -11.65 23.82 7.75
N LEU A 14 -11.16 22.66 7.31
CA LEU A 14 -10.12 21.92 8.04
C LEU A 14 -9.23 21.17 7.03
N ASP A 15 -8.58 21.91 6.13
CA ASP A 15 -7.32 21.47 5.52
C ASP A 15 -6.22 21.62 6.58
N VAL A 16 -6.30 20.78 7.61
CA VAL A 16 -5.18 20.55 8.52
C VAL A 16 -4.61 19.19 8.16
N ASP A 17 -4.04 19.09 6.95
CA ASP A 17 -2.98 18.13 6.64
C ASP A 17 -1.72 18.56 7.42
N LYS A 18 -1.83 18.51 8.74
CA LYS A 18 -0.64 18.35 9.57
C LYS A 18 -0.26 16.91 9.36
N GLU A 19 0.54 16.66 8.32
CA GLU A 19 1.24 15.39 8.12
C GLU A 19 1.92 15.04 9.44
N GLU A 20 1.25 14.18 10.18
CA GLU A 20 1.80 13.50 11.33
C GLU A 20 2.89 12.60 10.76
N ASN A 21 4.11 13.15 10.67
CA ASN A 21 5.32 12.38 10.50
C ASN A 21 5.50 11.56 11.80
N GLU A 22 4.64 10.56 11.94
CA GLU A 22 4.71 9.55 12.98
C GLU A 22 6.02 8.80 12.75
N GLU A 23 7.01 9.08 13.60
CA GLU A 23 8.21 8.27 13.69
C GLU A 23 7.79 6.80 13.86
N LEU A 24 8.35 5.92 13.04
CA LEU A 24 8.00 4.50 13.00
C LEU A 24 8.42 3.77 14.28
N VAL A 25 7.66 3.95 15.35
CA VAL A 25 7.77 3.16 16.57
C VAL A 25 6.93 1.90 16.35
N LEU A 26 7.60 0.83 15.95
CA LEU A 26 7.01 -0.51 16.02
C LEU A 26 7.20 -0.94 17.47
N GLU A 27 6.12 -1.22 18.20
CA GLU A 27 6.20 -1.71 19.58
C GLU A 27 6.96 -3.04 19.56
N ASP A 28 8.12 -3.03 20.20
CA ASP A 28 9.04 -4.16 20.32
C ASP A 28 8.46 -5.16 21.33
N GLY A 29 7.42 -5.88 20.91
CA GLY A 29 6.84 -6.99 21.64
C GLY A 29 7.55 -8.29 21.26
N VAL A 30 8.70 -8.55 21.90
CA VAL A 30 9.38 -9.85 22.01
C VAL A 30 9.50 -10.67 20.71
N GLU A 31 10.60 -10.48 19.99
CA GLU A 31 11.49 -11.53 19.45
C GLU A 31 12.62 -10.85 18.65
N GLU A 32 13.84 -10.84 19.20
CA GLU A 32 15.03 -10.14 18.67
C GLU A 32 15.55 -10.66 17.31
N ASP A 33 14.83 -11.53 16.61
CA ASP A 33 15.22 -12.11 15.32
C ASP A 33 14.08 -12.17 14.28
N ALA A 34 12.89 -11.63 14.59
CA ALA A 34 11.77 -11.62 13.65
C ALA A 34 11.88 -10.43 12.69
N ASN A 35 11.71 -10.69 11.39
CA ASN A 35 11.69 -9.65 10.36
C ASN A 35 10.66 -8.57 10.75
N LYS A 36 11.13 -7.37 11.10
CA LYS A 36 10.34 -6.24 11.64
C LYS A 36 9.10 -5.88 10.80
N PHE A 37 9.09 -6.31 9.54
CA PHE A 37 8.04 -6.04 8.56
C PHE A 37 7.31 -7.30 8.06
N GLU A 38 7.42 -8.44 8.73
CA GLU A 38 6.83 -9.71 8.29
C GLU A 38 5.30 -9.66 8.11
N LEU A 39 4.61 -8.90 8.97
CA LEU A 39 3.16 -8.65 8.89
C LEU A 39 2.84 -7.25 8.34
N CYS A 40 3.78 -6.64 7.62
CA CYS A 40 3.61 -5.31 7.05
C CYS A 40 3.52 -5.35 5.52
N LEU A 41 2.63 -4.54 4.99
CA LEU A 41 2.59 -4.16 3.58
C LEU A 41 3.01 -2.71 3.44
N VAL A 42 3.73 -2.39 2.38
CA VAL A 42 3.91 -1.01 1.94
C VAL A 42 2.98 -0.76 0.77
N GLY A 43 2.36 0.42 0.72
CA GLY A 43 1.55 0.79 -0.42
C GLY A 43 1.61 2.27 -0.76
N ARG A 44 1.25 2.57 -2.01
CA ARG A 44 1.27 3.90 -2.60
C ARG A 44 0.01 4.14 -3.41
N PHE A 45 -0.60 5.30 -3.22
CA PHE A 45 -1.69 5.74 -4.08
C PHE A 45 -1.14 6.37 -5.36
N LEU A 46 -1.67 5.94 -6.51
CA LEU A 46 -1.36 6.49 -7.82
C LEU A 46 -2.17 7.76 -8.06
N THR A 47 -1.82 8.84 -7.36
CA THR A 47 -2.45 10.15 -7.46
C THR A 47 -1.45 11.26 -7.19
N GLU A 48 -1.70 12.45 -7.74
CA GLU A 48 -0.97 13.70 -7.43
C GLU A 48 -1.67 14.50 -6.32
N LYS A 49 -2.86 14.07 -5.90
CA LYS A 49 -3.64 14.73 -4.84
C LYS A 49 -3.21 14.22 -3.46
N ASN A 50 -3.21 15.11 -2.47
CA ASN A 50 -3.12 14.71 -1.07
C ASN A 50 -4.24 13.73 -0.71
N ILE A 51 -3.86 12.66 -0.04
CA ILE A 51 -4.80 11.68 0.50
C ILE A 51 -5.14 12.10 1.93
N ASN A 52 -6.42 12.29 2.22
CA ASN A 52 -6.89 12.47 3.59
C ASN A 52 -6.63 11.19 4.39
N VAL A 53 -5.54 11.17 5.17
CA VAL A 53 -5.04 9.99 5.88
C VAL A 53 -6.09 9.46 6.87
N ARG A 54 -6.83 10.34 7.54
CA ARG A 54 -7.87 9.95 8.50
C ARG A 54 -9.02 9.22 7.81
N ALA A 55 -9.52 9.77 6.70
CA ALA A 55 -10.60 9.16 5.93
C ALA A 55 -10.14 7.85 5.27
N MET A 56 -8.92 7.82 4.75
CA MET A 56 -8.29 6.61 4.21
C MET A 56 -8.19 5.53 5.27
N ARG A 57 -7.65 5.84 6.46
CA ARG A 57 -7.55 4.89 7.59
C ARG A 57 -8.90 4.24 7.91
N SER A 58 -9.93 5.06 8.08
CA SER A 58 -11.28 4.58 8.38
C SER A 58 -11.85 3.70 7.27
N LYS A 59 -11.69 4.11 6.00
CA LYS A 59 -12.28 3.41 4.86
C LYS A 59 -11.57 2.09 4.57
N MET A 60 -10.24 2.07 4.61
CA MET A 60 -9.47 0.85 4.40
C MET A 60 -9.73 -0.17 5.51
N ALA A 61 -9.83 0.25 6.77
CA ALA A 61 -10.20 -0.62 7.88
C ALA A 61 -11.60 -1.22 7.73
N ASP A 62 -12.59 -0.43 7.27
CA ASP A 62 -13.95 -0.93 7.02
C ASP A 62 -14.06 -1.83 5.78
N VAL A 63 -13.23 -1.62 4.76
CA VAL A 63 -13.21 -2.47 3.57
C VAL A 63 -12.51 -3.80 3.85
N TRP A 64 -11.36 -3.76 4.52
CA TRP A 64 -10.55 -4.96 4.78
C TRP A 64 -11.07 -5.78 5.95
N LYS A 65 -11.71 -5.14 6.94
CA LYS A 65 -12.23 -5.77 8.18
C LYS A 65 -11.28 -6.82 8.79
N PRO A 66 -9.99 -6.49 8.99
CA PRO A 66 -9.05 -7.41 9.63
C PRO A 66 -9.51 -7.76 11.05
N ALA A 67 -9.25 -8.98 11.49
CA ALA A 67 -9.80 -9.53 12.74
C ALA A 67 -9.38 -8.73 13.97
N MET A 68 -8.18 -8.15 13.96
CA MET A 68 -7.60 -7.35 15.05
C MET A 68 -7.34 -5.89 14.65
N GLY A 69 -7.94 -5.42 13.55
CA GLY A 69 -7.64 -4.09 13.02
C GLY A 69 -6.36 -4.07 12.16
N VAL A 70 -6.03 -2.87 11.70
CA VAL A 70 -4.81 -2.58 10.93
C VAL A 70 -4.24 -1.27 11.43
N ASN A 71 -2.93 -1.21 11.65
CA ASN A 71 -2.23 0.02 11.97
C ASN A 71 -1.65 0.60 10.68
N ILE A 72 -1.94 1.87 10.38
CA ILE A 72 -1.56 2.49 9.11
C ILE A 72 -0.72 3.73 9.40
N LYS A 73 0.52 3.75 8.94
CA LYS A 73 1.49 4.83 9.15
C LYS A 73 1.88 5.47 7.83
N VAL A 74 2.10 6.79 7.84
CA VAL A 74 2.66 7.49 6.68
C VAL A 74 4.18 7.40 6.77
N LEU A 75 4.82 6.90 5.73
CA LEU A 75 6.28 6.79 5.66
C LEU A 75 6.92 7.99 4.96
N LYS A 76 6.25 8.44 3.90
CA LYS A 76 6.64 9.55 3.03
C LYS A 76 5.39 9.99 2.28
N ASP A 77 5.41 11.19 1.71
CA ASP A 77 4.39 11.68 0.79
C ASP A 77 3.95 10.59 -0.22
N GLY A 78 2.69 10.16 -0.09
CA GLY A 78 2.06 9.12 -0.89
C GLY A 78 2.44 7.67 -0.57
N ILE A 79 3.36 7.39 0.36
CA ILE A 79 3.79 6.04 0.77
C ILE A 79 3.30 5.73 2.18
N PHE A 80 2.61 4.60 2.33
CA PHE A 80 1.96 4.15 3.55
C PHE A 80 2.46 2.77 3.96
N LEU A 81 2.59 2.54 5.26
CA LEU A 81 2.83 1.24 5.86
C LEU A 81 1.54 0.73 6.48
N PHE A 82 1.14 -0.49 6.16
CA PHE A 82 -0.01 -1.19 6.71
C PHE A 82 0.49 -2.37 7.54
N GLN A 83 0.43 -2.26 8.86
CA GLN A 83 0.80 -3.32 9.78
C GLN A 83 -0.45 -4.10 10.19
N PHE A 84 -0.42 -5.40 9.92
CA PHE A 84 -1.44 -6.36 10.30
C PHE A 84 -1.00 -7.13 11.54
N TYR A 85 -1.97 -7.72 12.22
CA TYR A 85 -1.73 -8.59 13.38
C TYR A 85 -1.92 -10.07 13.04
N HIS A 86 -2.38 -10.38 11.82
CA HIS A 86 -2.60 -11.74 11.35
C HIS A 86 -2.15 -11.89 9.90
N ILE A 87 -1.44 -12.98 9.60
CA ILE A 87 -0.93 -13.26 8.25
C ILE A 87 -2.05 -13.48 7.23
N ASP A 88 -3.17 -14.09 7.63
CA ASP A 88 -4.30 -14.30 6.73
C ASP A 88 -4.94 -12.97 6.29
N ASP A 89 -5.06 -12.00 7.21
CA ASP A 89 -5.58 -10.66 6.88
C ASP A 89 -4.64 -9.98 5.88
N MET A 90 -3.34 -10.02 6.14
CA MET A 90 -2.31 -9.46 5.25
C MET A 90 -2.37 -10.10 3.86
N GLN A 91 -2.41 -11.43 3.79
CA GLN A 91 -2.43 -12.18 2.54
C GLN A 91 -3.73 -11.95 1.76
N TRP A 92 -4.86 -11.83 2.46
CA TRP A 92 -6.14 -11.53 1.85
C TRP A 92 -6.13 -10.14 1.24
N VAL A 93 -5.60 -9.13 1.94
CA VAL A 93 -5.42 -7.79 1.39
C VAL A 93 -4.48 -7.79 0.20
N LEU A 94 -3.34 -8.48 0.29
CA LEU A 94 -2.36 -8.54 -0.80
C LEU A 94 -2.93 -9.17 -2.08
N LYS A 95 -3.76 -10.22 -1.94
CA LYS A 95 -4.35 -10.99 -3.06
C LYS A 95 -5.70 -10.44 -3.53
N GLY A 96 -6.42 -9.70 -2.69
CA GLY A 96 -7.83 -9.35 -2.86
C GLY A 96 -8.14 -8.41 -4.04
N GLY A 97 -7.13 -7.77 -4.62
CA GLY A 97 -7.28 -7.03 -5.88
C GLY A 97 -6.71 -5.62 -5.83
N PRO A 98 -6.92 -4.82 -6.89
CA PRO A 98 -6.56 -3.42 -6.87
C PRO A 98 -7.49 -2.68 -5.90
N TRP A 99 -6.95 -2.25 -4.77
CA TRP A 99 -7.68 -1.43 -3.84
C TRP A 99 -7.73 0.01 -4.36
N SER A 100 -8.77 0.76 -4.01
CA SER A 100 -8.84 2.18 -4.35
C SER A 100 -9.48 2.97 -3.23
N PHE A 101 -9.02 4.21 -3.08
CA PHE A 101 -9.58 5.19 -2.19
C PHE A 101 -9.73 6.50 -2.97
N ASP A 102 -10.92 7.11 -2.93
CA ASP A 102 -11.20 8.39 -3.58
C ASP A 102 -10.75 8.46 -5.06
N ASN A 103 -11.05 7.41 -5.83
CA ASN A 103 -10.65 7.27 -7.23
C ASN A 103 -9.13 7.21 -7.48
N ALA A 104 -8.32 7.04 -6.43
CA ALA A 104 -6.90 6.74 -6.51
C ALA A 104 -6.66 5.23 -6.28
N LEU A 105 -5.93 4.60 -7.20
CA LEU A 105 -5.54 3.19 -7.09
C LEU A 105 -4.42 3.04 -6.05
N LEU A 106 -4.55 2.05 -5.17
CA LEU A 106 -3.55 1.66 -4.19
C LEU A 106 -2.74 0.47 -4.73
N VAL A 107 -1.46 0.70 -4.99
CA VAL A 107 -0.48 -0.35 -5.23
C VAL A 107 0.10 -0.76 -3.89
N ILE A 108 0.18 -2.06 -3.63
CA ILE A 108 0.71 -2.63 -2.36
C ILE A 108 1.69 -3.75 -2.67
N ASN A 109 2.73 -3.87 -1.84
CA ASN A 109 3.72 -4.93 -1.90
C ASN A 109 4.21 -5.33 -0.49
N THR A 110 4.80 -6.52 -0.38
CA THR A 110 5.49 -6.98 0.84
C THR A 110 6.88 -6.35 0.94
N ILE A 111 7.37 -6.16 2.17
CA ILE A 111 8.73 -5.65 2.42
C ILE A 111 9.66 -6.85 2.64
N LYS A 112 10.75 -6.95 1.88
CA LYS A 112 11.74 -8.03 2.07
C LYS A 112 12.54 -7.78 3.35
N ALA A 113 13.07 -8.86 3.93
CA ALA A 113 14.00 -8.74 5.05
C ALA A 113 15.19 -7.86 4.61
N ASP A 114 15.56 -6.86 5.43
CA ASP A 114 16.60 -5.86 5.17
C ASP A 114 16.25 -4.74 4.15
N GLU A 115 15.02 -4.72 3.61
CA GLU A 115 14.61 -3.68 2.66
C GLU A 115 13.99 -2.46 3.38
N ASN A 116 14.34 -1.25 2.91
CA ASN A 116 13.72 -0.03 3.43
C ASN A 116 12.32 0.12 2.82
N PRO A 117 11.25 0.26 3.63
CA PRO A 117 9.89 0.33 3.13
C PRO A 117 9.63 1.57 2.25
N VAL A 118 10.44 2.64 2.37
CA VAL A 118 10.34 3.83 1.52
C VAL A 118 10.96 3.62 0.14
N THR A 119 11.91 2.68 0.01
CA THR A 119 12.61 2.40 -1.26
C THR A 119 11.96 1.29 -2.08
N VAL A 120 10.98 0.58 -1.51
CA VAL A 120 10.24 -0.46 -2.23
C VAL A 120 9.56 0.14 -3.45
N LEU A 121 9.87 -0.39 -4.62
CA LEU A 121 9.29 0.06 -5.88
C LEU A 121 7.82 -0.34 -5.96
N LEU A 122 6.94 0.63 -5.78
CA LEU A 122 5.49 0.46 -5.85
C LEU A 122 4.94 0.86 -7.22
N ASN A 123 5.44 0.21 -8.27
CA ASN A 123 5.00 0.42 -9.65
C ASN A 123 4.15 -0.78 -10.13
N GLU A 124 3.11 -0.51 -10.91
CA GLU A 124 2.20 -1.53 -11.46
C GLU A 124 2.94 -2.56 -12.35
N VAL A 125 4.00 -2.12 -13.04
CA VAL A 125 4.86 -2.95 -13.88
C VAL A 125 5.69 -3.95 -13.07
N ASP A 126 6.12 -3.58 -11.86
CA ASP A 126 6.99 -4.41 -11.03
C ASP A 126 6.24 -5.63 -10.47
N ARG A 127 4.97 -5.44 -10.09
CA ARG A 127 4.07 -6.54 -9.68
C ARG A 127 3.94 -7.62 -10.78
N LEU A 128 3.95 -7.21 -12.05
CA LEU A 128 3.90 -8.12 -13.19
C LEU A 128 5.25 -8.79 -13.48
N LEU A 129 6.36 -8.11 -13.18
CA LEU A 129 7.71 -8.67 -13.33
C LEU A 129 7.99 -9.74 -12.26
N ASP A 130 7.57 -9.54 -11.02
CA ASP A 130 7.65 -10.54 -9.95
C ASP A 130 6.79 -11.78 -10.27
N SER A 131 5.59 -11.58 -10.82
CA SER A 131 4.71 -12.68 -11.24
C SER A 131 5.21 -13.43 -12.49
N ASN A 132 6.15 -12.87 -13.25
CA ASN A 132 6.66 -13.47 -14.49
C ASN A 132 8.04 -14.14 -14.33
N SER A 133 8.57 -14.27 -13.12
CA SER A 133 9.84 -14.95 -12.84
C SER A 133 9.72 -16.49 -12.82
N TRP A 134 8.88 -17.07 -13.68
CA TRP A 134 8.79 -18.53 -13.88
C TRP A 134 9.28 -19.01 -15.24
N ALA A 135 10.05 -18.22 -16.00
CA ALA A 135 10.70 -18.73 -17.21
C ALA A 135 12.20 -19.04 -17.01
N PRO A 136 12.60 -20.08 -16.25
CA PRO A 136 13.89 -20.70 -16.47
C PRO A 136 13.80 -21.59 -17.72
N GLY A 137 14.60 -21.31 -18.74
CA GLY A 137 15.02 -22.34 -19.70
C GLY A 137 14.52 -22.28 -21.15
N TRP A 138 13.83 -21.23 -21.60
CA TRP A 138 13.48 -21.08 -23.03
C TRP A 138 14.04 -19.79 -23.62
N LEU A 139 15.37 -19.74 -23.72
CA LEU A 139 16.04 -18.91 -24.72
C LEU A 139 17.34 -19.60 -25.16
N HIS A 140 17.25 -20.86 -25.60
CA HIS A 140 18.32 -21.52 -26.35
C HIS A 140 17.72 -22.55 -27.31
N VAL A 141 17.22 -22.13 -28.48
CA VAL A 141 17.37 -22.90 -29.74
C VAL A 141 17.37 -21.92 -30.92
N ARG A 142 18.60 -21.60 -31.34
CA ARG A 142 19.13 -21.44 -32.71
C ARG A 142 18.51 -20.38 -33.62
N ASP A 143 19.20 -19.23 -33.65
CA ASP A 143 19.54 -18.63 -34.94
C ASP A 143 20.32 -19.65 -35.79
N SER A 144 19.84 -19.88 -37.00
CA SER A 144 20.64 -20.44 -38.10
C SER A 144 20.03 -19.96 -39.40
N ARG A 145 20.19 -18.67 -39.70
CA ARG A 145 20.21 -18.22 -41.09
C ARG A 145 21.61 -18.49 -41.66
N LYS A 146 21.75 -19.51 -42.49
CA LYS A 146 22.75 -19.55 -43.57
C LYS A 146 22.11 -20.17 -44.81
N THR A 147 21.72 -19.31 -45.75
CA THR A 147 22.35 -19.06 -47.06
C THR A 147 21.89 -20.02 -48.16
N ILE A 148 21.07 -19.46 -49.05
CA ILE A 148 21.03 -19.70 -50.50
C ILE A 148 22.31 -20.32 -51.11
N GLY A 149 22.11 -21.27 -52.02
CA GLY A 149 23.12 -21.92 -52.86
C GLY A 149 22.55 -23.15 -53.53
#